data_AF-W2QIK7-F1
#
_entry.id   AF-W2QIK7-F1
#
_cell.length_a   1.000
_cell.length_b   1.000
_cell.length_c   1.000
_cell.angle_alpha   90.00
_cell.angle_beta   90.00
_cell.angle_gamma   90.00
#
_symmetry.space_group_name_H-M   'P 1'
#
loop_
_entity.id
_entity.type
_entity.pdbx_description
1 polymer ?
#
loop_
_entity_poly.entity_id
_entity_poly.type
_entity_poly.pdbx_seq_one_letter_code
_entity_poly.pdbx_strand_id
1 'polypeptide(L)'
;MRLQPFVCLPVAGALLVGHHGVTASCSSWSTRFQQNIEGVCVCNATHCDSVSTEYLSLSSSHVGLFQTSKAGDRLAYSTLELDDSSDDAADLIIDSKTTYQEIIGFGGAFTDAAAINVYLMSSDVQQLIVDAYFSDAGLQYSLGRIPIASTDFSEYVYSYNPSVDDFEMANFSIDVDKDPLSNKLNLIQRALNETSAASRNLTLFASSWAPPVWMTTSNTTLNCEMKGYPGGEYWEALALYYSKFIDSYEAEGVPIWGLTTQNEPTKQELAMKFWQSLRFNTTTERDFIKRDLGPIMKQNHPNLKIIILDDQKDLLLDWNASLLDEEARSYVSGVGVHWYKNLDFAFGTTGDFDDLVTFHDKHPDIFILATEACEGALVKGLGTGVGTDLLNYNNITWQRGENYARDIINDLASFASGWTDWNLVLNTTGGPNWADNQVDAPILVDEEGGAEFYKQPMYYVMGHFSKFLVPGSLQIQMNVSSSGSLTLENVDRVAFLTPENHVIVVLSNRDSSVKSIRVSLQAEQRAVTVILPANALQTLLFPSLEGSEASTIADSSSTTSLAPSPIMSLAAALITTVFAASFRS
;
A
#
# COMPACT_ATOMS: atom_id res chain seq x y z
N MET A 1 -4.18 69.23 -18.05
CA MET A 1 -3.31 68.28 -18.77
C MET A 1 -2.91 67.15 -17.82
N ARG A 2 -3.71 66.08 -17.78
CA ARG A 2 -3.32 64.67 -17.58
C ARG A 2 -4.60 63.85 -17.36
N LEU A 3 -4.66 62.76 -18.11
CA LEU A 3 -5.77 61.83 -18.26
C LEU A 3 -5.99 60.98 -16.98
N GLN A 4 -7.23 60.53 -16.78
CA GLN A 4 -7.58 59.33 -15.99
C GLN A 4 -7.17 58.05 -16.82
N PRO A 5 -7.67 56.80 -16.62
CA PRO A 5 -8.48 56.20 -15.54
C PRO A 5 -8.16 54.68 -15.25
N PHE A 6 -9.02 54.07 -14.44
CA PHE A 6 -9.49 52.67 -14.43
C PHE A 6 -8.72 51.56 -13.70
N VAL A 7 -9.38 51.13 -12.63
CA VAL A 7 -9.32 49.81 -11.99
C VAL A 7 -10.09 48.81 -12.87
N CYS A 8 -9.47 47.68 -13.18
CA CYS A 8 -10.13 46.45 -13.65
C CYS A 8 -9.64 45.27 -12.78
N LEU A 9 -10.58 44.54 -12.18
CA LEU A 9 -10.35 43.19 -11.64
C LEU A 9 -10.13 42.19 -12.80
N PRO A 10 -9.34 41.12 -12.60
CA PRO A 10 -9.51 39.89 -13.36
C PRO A 10 -10.38 38.89 -12.58
N VAL A 11 -11.38 38.36 -13.29
CA VAL A 11 -12.12 37.15 -12.95
C VAL A 11 -11.18 35.96 -13.21
N ALA A 12 -10.88 35.18 -12.18
CA ALA A 12 -10.19 33.90 -12.33
C ALA A 12 -11.22 32.86 -12.80
N GLY A 13 -11.17 32.52 -14.09
CA GLY A 13 -11.87 31.35 -14.63
C GLY A 13 -11.04 30.11 -14.33
N ALA A 14 -11.59 29.18 -13.55
CA ALA A 14 -11.04 27.84 -13.40
C ALA A 14 -11.20 27.10 -14.75
N LEU A 15 -10.07 26.83 -15.40
CA LEU A 15 -9.98 25.93 -16.54
C LEU A 15 -9.94 24.50 -16.00
N LEU A 16 -11.08 23.81 -16.04
CA LEU A 16 -11.15 22.35 -16.00
C LEU A 16 -10.54 21.83 -17.32
N VAL A 17 -9.26 21.48 -17.29
CA VAL A 17 -8.63 20.77 -18.40
C VAL A 17 -8.92 19.28 -18.22
N GLY A 18 -9.94 18.79 -18.93
CA GLY A 18 -10.11 17.35 -19.13
C GLY A 18 -8.89 16.79 -19.87
N HIS A 19 -8.07 16.00 -19.18
CA HIS A 19 -6.97 15.25 -19.80
C HIS A 19 -7.56 14.05 -20.55
N HIS A 20 -7.69 14.18 -21.87
CA HIS A 20 -7.87 13.04 -22.76
C HIS A 20 -6.50 12.62 -23.32
N GLY A 21 -6.03 11.44 -22.90
CA GLY A 21 -5.41 10.44 -23.77
C GLY A 21 -4.08 10.76 -24.47
N VAL A 22 -3.11 11.38 -23.82
CA VAL A 22 -1.71 11.30 -24.27
C VAL A 22 -0.83 10.99 -23.07
N THR A 23 -0.41 9.74 -22.91
CA THR A 23 0.65 9.39 -21.96
C THR A 23 1.98 9.95 -22.48
N ALA A 24 2.71 10.64 -21.62
CA ALA A 24 4.10 10.97 -21.94
C ALA A 24 4.89 9.66 -21.99
N SER A 25 5.56 9.40 -23.11
CA SER A 25 6.40 8.20 -23.26
C SER A 25 7.62 8.29 -22.35
N CYS A 26 7.99 7.19 -21.69
CA CYS A 26 9.23 7.07 -20.94
C CYS A 26 10.46 7.59 -21.71
N SER A 27 11.22 8.50 -21.11
CA SER A 27 12.56 8.90 -21.56
C SER A 27 13.62 8.20 -20.73
N SER A 28 14.68 7.70 -21.37
CA SER A 28 15.83 7.10 -20.67
C SER A 28 17.02 8.05 -20.52
N TRP A 29 17.00 9.23 -21.15
CA TRP A 29 18.12 10.16 -21.11
C TRP A 29 18.25 10.83 -19.73
N SER A 30 19.40 10.67 -19.08
CA SER A 30 19.77 11.35 -17.85
C SER A 30 20.76 12.48 -18.12
N THR A 31 20.43 13.67 -17.60
CA THR A 31 21.35 14.81 -17.66
C THR A 31 22.46 14.67 -16.62
N ARG A 32 22.19 14.06 -15.46
CA ARG A 32 23.24 13.80 -14.46
C ARG A 32 24.33 12.88 -15.00
N PHE A 33 23.93 11.74 -15.57
CA PHE A 33 24.86 10.71 -16.04
C PHE A 33 25.33 10.91 -17.49
N GLN A 34 24.75 11.87 -18.21
CA GLN A 34 25.07 12.18 -19.62
C GLN A 34 24.96 10.97 -20.55
N GLN A 35 23.97 10.11 -20.29
CA GLN A 35 23.71 8.90 -21.06
C GLN A 35 22.25 8.46 -20.95
N ASN A 36 21.84 7.55 -21.83
CA ASN A 36 20.58 6.83 -21.66
C ASN A 36 20.77 5.72 -20.62
N ILE A 37 19.88 5.67 -19.63
CA ILE A 37 19.83 4.63 -18.60
C ILE A 37 18.84 3.57 -19.07
N GLU A 38 19.34 2.41 -19.46
CA GLU A 38 18.52 1.33 -20.01
C GLU A 38 17.44 0.90 -19.02
N GLY A 39 16.20 0.85 -19.50
CA GLY A 39 15.07 0.32 -18.74
C GLY A 39 14.61 1.10 -17.51
N VAL A 40 15.10 2.32 -17.34
CA VAL A 40 14.64 3.27 -16.33
C VAL A 40 13.95 4.42 -17.03
N CYS A 41 12.91 4.99 -16.42
CA CYS A 41 12.33 6.24 -16.91
C CYS A 41 12.84 7.41 -16.07
N VAL A 42 13.50 8.33 -16.74
CA VAL A 42 14.04 9.56 -16.19
C VAL A 42 12.96 10.63 -16.26
N CYS A 43 12.60 11.14 -15.10
CA CYS A 43 11.63 12.20 -14.93
C CYS A 43 12.31 13.49 -14.45
N ASN A 44 11.84 14.64 -14.92
CA ASN A 44 12.27 15.97 -14.50
C ASN A 44 11.09 16.96 -14.60
N ALA A 45 11.31 18.22 -14.25
CA ALA A 45 10.28 19.26 -14.23
C ALA A 45 9.53 19.47 -15.57
N THR A 46 10.08 19.00 -16.70
CA THR A 46 9.48 19.17 -18.05
C THR A 46 8.93 17.89 -18.65
N HIS A 47 9.25 16.73 -18.07
CA HIS A 47 8.92 15.44 -18.66
C HIS A 47 8.89 14.35 -17.60
N CYS A 48 7.79 13.61 -17.52
CA CYS A 48 7.70 12.36 -16.77
C CYS A 48 6.57 11.51 -17.37
N ASP A 49 6.75 10.19 -17.42
CA ASP A 49 5.72 9.26 -17.89
C ASP A 49 4.55 9.16 -16.90
N SER A 50 3.39 8.73 -17.41
CA SER A 50 2.16 8.53 -16.63
C SER A 50 1.44 7.25 -17.05
N VAL A 51 0.64 6.69 -16.15
CA VAL A 51 -0.23 5.54 -16.45
C VAL A 51 -1.38 6.00 -17.33
N SER A 52 -1.70 5.23 -18.38
CA SER A 52 -2.83 5.55 -19.27
C SER A 52 -4.16 5.51 -18.53
N THR A 53 -5.05 6.47 -18.83
CA THR A 53 -6.44 6.51 -18.34
C THR A 53 -7.44 5.99 -19.37
N GLU A 54 -6.99 5.56 -20.56
CA GLU A 54 -7.86 5.10 -21.65
C GLU A 54 -8.71 3.88 -21.26
N TYR A 55 -8.21 3.06 -20.32
CA TYR A 55 -8.94 1.91 -19.77
C TYR A 55 -10.26 2.29 -19.09
N LEU A 56 -10.43 3.55 -18.64
CA LEU A 56 -11.68 4.04 -18.06
C LEU A 56 -12.82 4.12 -19.11
N SER A 57 -12.48 4.06 -20.39
CA SER A 57 -13.42 4.05 -21.52
C SER A 57 -13.48 2.71 -22.25
N LEU A 58 -13.01 1.62 -21.61
CA LEU A 58 -12.96 0.28 -22.19
C LEU A 58 -14.37 -0.21 -22.57
N SER A 59 -14.54 -0.63 -23.82
CA SER A 59 -15.80 -1.22 -24.29
C SER A 59 -16.02 -2.63 -23.72
N SER A 60 -17.27 -3.06 -23.59
CA SER A 60 -17.63 -4.42 -23.11
C SER A 60 -17.15 -5.58 -23.99
N SER A 61 -16.69 -5.32 -25.22
CA SER A 61 -16.14 -6.32 -26.14
C SER A 61 -14.61 -6.39 -26.15
N HIS A 62 -13.93 -5.65 -25.25
CA HIS A 62 -12.48 -5.61 -25.18
C HIS A 62 -11.98 -5.82 -23.76
N VAL A 63 -10.77 -6.39 -23.64
CA VAL A 63 -9.97 -6.43 -22.41
C VAL A 63 -8.90 -5.35 -22.50
N GLY A 64 -8.74 -4.56 -21.45
CA GLY A 64 -7.58 -3.66 -21.30
C GLY A 64 -6.34 -4.46 -20.94
N LEU A 65 -5.22 -4.20 -21.60
CA LEU A 65 -3.96 -4.89 -21.37
C LEU A 65 -2.88 -3.85 -21.01
N PHE A 66 -2.31 -3.96 -19.82
CA PHE A 66 -1.12 -3.23 -19.40
C PHE A 66 0.09 -4.15 -19.40
N GLN A 67 1.20 -3.73 -20.01
CA GLN A 67 2.41 -4.53 -20.13
C GLN A 67 3.65 -3.79 -19.59
N THR A 68 4.45 -4.50 -18.80
CA THR A 68 5.83 -4.13 -18.48
C THR A 68 6.75 -5.26 -18.91
N SER A 69 7.82 -4.96 -19.64
CA SER A 69 8.70 -6.01 -20.20
C SER A 69 10.18 -5.63 -20.13
N LYS A 70 11.05 -6.65 -20.14
CA LYS A 70 12.50 -6.46 -20.25
C LYS A 70 12.87 -5.70 -21.52
N ALA A 71 12.07 -5.85 -22.58
CA ALA A 71 12.28 -5.19 -23.86
C ALA A 71 12.05 -3.66 -23.83
N GLY A 72 11.40 -3.13 -22.79
CA GLY A 72 11.26 -1.68 -22.57
C GLY A 72 9.83 -1.19 -22.34
N ASP A 73 8.83 -2.06 -22.31
CA ASP A 73 7.45 -1.63 -22.03
C ASP A 73 7.30 -1.23 -20.55
N ARG A 74 6.55 -0.15 -20.28
CA ARG A 74 6.41 0.45 -18.96
C ARG A 74 4.95 0.79 -18.71
N LEU A 75 4.20 -0.16 -18.14
CA LEU A 75 2.72 -0.11 -18.05
C LEU A 75 2.07 0.31 -19.39
N ALA A 76 2.61 -0.20 -20.50
CA ALA A 76 2.14 0.12 -21.84
C ALA A 76 0.72 -0.41 -22.02
N TYR A 77 -0.20 0.48 -22.40
CA TYR A 77 -1.61 0.14 -22.56
C TYR A 77 -1.96 -0.27 -23.99
N SER A 78 -2.79 -1.28 -24.12
CA SER A 78 -3.42 -1.73 -25.36
C SER A 78 -4.74 -2.46 -25.06
N THR A 79 -5.43 -2.95 -26.08
CA THR A 79 -6.67 -3.70 -25.92
C THR A 79 -6.63 -5.00 -26.71
N LEU A 80 -7.30 -6.02 -26.19
CA LEU A 80 -7.56 -7.29 -26.87
C LEU A 80 -9.06 -7.47 -27.11
N GLU A 81 -9.45 -8.09 -28.22
CA GLU A 81 -10.86 -8.45 -28.47
C GLU A 81 -11.28 -9.62 -27.57
N LEU A 82 -12.48 -9.54 -27.00
CA LEU A 82 -13.12 -10.61 -26.26
C LEU A 82 -13.94 -11.50 -27.18
N ASP A 83 -13.79 -12.81 -27.01
CA ASP A 83 -14.66 -13.79 -27.65
C ASP A 83 -15.90 -14.03 -26.79
N ASP A 84 -17.08 -14.04 -27.42
CA ASP A 84 -18.38 -14.37 -26.81
C ASP A 84 -18.56 -15.90 -26.66
N SER A 85 -17.60 -16.56 -26.02
CA SER A 85 -17.65 -17.99 -25.75
C SER A 85 -16.91 -18.33 -24.47
N SER A 86 -17.44 -19.28 -23.68
CA SER A 86 -16.64 -20.00 -22.68
C SER A 86 -15.76 -21.05 -23.36
N ASP A 87 -14.56 -21.26 -22.82
CA ASP A 87 -13.67 -22.34 -23.23
C ASP A 87 -13.21 -23.14 -22.01
N ASP A 88 -13.81 -24.31 -21.79
CA ASP A 88 -13.46 -25.21 -20.68
C ASP A 88 -12.11 -25.93 -20.92
N ALA A 89 -11.53 -25.81 -22.12
CA ALA A 89 -10.21 -26.31 -22.46
C ALA A 89 -9.13 -25.21 -22.45
N ALA A 90 -9.49 -23.98 -22.05
CA ALA A 90 -8.56 -22.87 -21.90
C ALA A 90 -7.41 -23.21 -20.94
N ASP A 91 -6.27 -22.53 -21.08
CA ASP A 91 -5.12 -22.73 -20.20
C ASP A 91 -5.43 -22.27 -18.78
N LEU A 92 -6.13 -21.13 -18.66
CA LEU A 92 -6.61 -20.54 -17.41
C LEU A 92 -8.14 -20.42 -17.43
N ILE A 93 -8.78 -20.96 -16.38
CA ILE A 93 -10.22 -20.92 -16.18
C ILE A 93 -10.51 -20.15 -14.88
N ILE A 94 -11.16 -19.00 -15.00
CA ILE A 94 -11.48 -18.11 -13.89
C ILE A 94 -12.91 -18.38 -13.43
N ASP A 95 -13.05 -18.60 -12.13
CA ASP A 95 -14.33 -18.67 -11.42
C ASP A 95 -14.48 -17.42 -10.55
N SER A 96 -15.23 -16.44 -11.07
CA SER A 96 -15.53 -15.16 -10.40
C SER A 96 -16.39 -15.29 -9.15
N LYS A 97 -16.99 -16.46 -8.89
CA LYS A 97 -17.92 -16.68 -7.77
C LYS A 97 -17.25 -17.23 -6.52
N THR A 98 -16.11 -17.89 -6.67
CA THR A 98 -15.32 -18.39 -5.55
C THR A 98 -14.30 -17.34 -5.15
N THR A 99 -14.54 -16.68 -4.01
CA THR A 99 -13.73 -15.58 -3.49
C THR A 99 -12.93 -15.99 -2.25
N TYR A 100 -11.81 -15.32 -2.01
CA TYR A 100 -10.96 -15.54 -0.84
C TYR A 100 -10.72 -14.22 -0.08
N GLN A 101 -9.45 -13.88 0.21
CA GLN A 101 -9.11 -12.70 0.99
C GLN A 101 -9.41 -11.39 0.24
N GLU A 102 -9.68 -10.36 1.02
CA GLU A 102 -9.87 -8.99 0.57
C GLU A 102 -8.54 -8.22 0.59
N ILE A 103 -8.31 -7.39 -0.42
CA ILE A 103 -7.16 -6.49 -0.49
C ILE A 103 -7.35 -5.30 0.46
N ILE A 104 -6.40 -5.13 1.37
CA ILE A 104 -6.21 -3.95 2.22
C ILE A 104 -5.54 -2.84 1.41
N GLY A 105 -4.47 -3.16 0.67
CA GLY A 105 -3.81 -2.19 -0.20
C GLY A 105 -2.35 -2.48 -0.50
N PHE A 106 -1.74 -1.55 -1.23
CA PHE A 106 -0.35 -1.59 -1.65
C PHE A 106 0.30 -0.23 -1.42
N GLY A 107 1.56 -0.22 -1.03
CA GLY A 107 2.34 1.00 -1.08
C GLY A 107 3.74 0.88 -0.53
N GLY A 108 4.17 1.82 0.32
CA GLY A 108 5.54 1.86 0.85
C GLY A 108 5.70 2.65 2.14
N ALA A 109 6.92 2.71 2.69
CA ALA A 109 7.21 3.34 3.96
C ALA A 109 7.64 4.82 3.85
N PHE A 110 7.07 5.63 4.74
CA PHE A 110 7.41 7.04 4.96
C PHE A 110 8.57 7.17 5.94
N THR A 111 9.74 6.68 5.55
CA THR A 111 10.98 6.82 6.33
C THR A 111 11.52 8.25 6.31
N ASP A 112 12.41 8.57 7.25
CA ASP A 112 13.10 9.86 7.25
C ASP A 112 13.91 10.02 5.95
N ALA A 113 14.58 8.95 5.49
CA ALA A 113 15.30 8.93 4.21
C ALA A 113 14.39 9.25 3.02
N ALA A 114 13.17 8.72 2.96
CA ALA A 114 12.22 9.04 1.90
C ALA A 114 11.85 10.53 1.90
N ALA A 115 11.56 11.09 3.08
CA ALA A 115 11.26 12.51 3.21
C ALA A 115 12.46 13.39 2.82
N ILE A 116 13.66 13.10 3.32
CA ILE A 116 14.88 13.82 2.97
C ILE A 116 15.07 13.84 1.45
N ASN A 117 15.01 12.68 0.80
CA ASN A 117 15.25 12.57 -0.63
C ASN A 117 14.22 13.29 -1.49
N VAL A 118 12.93 13.24 -1.13
CA VAL A 118 11.92 14.03 -1.83
C VAL A 118 12.28 15.52 -1.71
N TYR A 119 12.59 16.00 -0.51
CA TYR A 119 12.81 17.44 -0.27
C TYR A 119 14.18 17.97 -0.69
N LEU A 120 15.11 17.10 -1.12
CA LEU A 120 16.30 17.50 -1.87
C LEU A 120 15.97 18.00 -3.29
N MET A 121 14.82 17.59 -3.83
CA MET A 121 14.42 17.91 -5.19
C MET A 121 13.84 19.32 -5.31
N SER A 122 13.86 19.89 -6.51
CA SER A 122 13.08 21.11 -6.82
C SER A 122 11.58 20.90 -6.59
N SER A 123 10.82 21.95 -6.28
CA SER A 123 9.39 21.86 -5.93
C SER A 123 8.55 21.15 -7.00
N ASP A 124 8.84 21.39 -8.28
CA ASP A 124 8.11 20.77 -9.38
C ASP A 124 8.39 19.27 -9.44
N VAL A 125 9.65 18.88 -9.22
CA VAL A 125 10.06 17.48 -9.18
C VAL A 125 9.53 16.77 -7.93
N GLN A 126 9.48 17.45 -6.79
CA GLN A 126 8.84 16.93 -5.59
C GLN A 126 7.39 16.53 -5.87
N GLN A 127 6.63 17.40 -6.53
CA GLN A 127 5.23 17.09 -6.85
C GLN A 127 5.12 15.92 -7.83
N LEU A 128 5.96 15.86 -8.86
CA LEU A 128 5.98 14.72 -9.78
C LEU A 128 6.28 13.38 -9.08
N ILE A 129 7.11 13.36 -8.03
CA ILE A 129 7.36 12.15 -7.24
C ILE A 129 6.12 11.75 -6.43
N VAL A 130 5.46 12.71 -5.77
CA VAL A 130 4.21 12.42 -5.04
C VAL A 130 3.12 11.95 -6.01
N ASP A 131 2.97 12.62 -7.15
CA ASP A 131 2.00 12.26 -8.18
C ASP A 131 2.24 10.86 -8.73
N ALA A 132 3.51 10.47 -8.93
CA ALA A 132 3.88 9.15 -9.42
C ALA A 132 3.34 8.03 -8.51
N TYR A 133 3.37 8.20 -7.20
CA TYR A 133 2.83 7.19 -6.28
C TYR A 133 1.33 7.31 -6.04
N PHE A 134 0.81 8.53 -5.85
CA PHE A 134 -0.49 8.72 -5.19
C PHE A 134 -1.60 9.29 -6.09
N SER A 135 -1.27 9.88 -7.24
CA SER A 135 -2.27 10.53 -8.11
C SER A 135 -2.97 9.55 -9.07
N ASP A 136 -4.05 10.01 -9.72
CA ASP A 136 -4.73 9.30 -10.82
C ASP A 136 -3.83 9.03 -12.03
N ALA A 137 -2.79 9.83 -12.25
CA ALA A 137 -1.82 9.62 -13.32
C ALA A 137 -0.67 8.67 -12.91
N GLY A 138 -0.56 8.37 -11.61
CA GLY A 138 0.42 7.48 -11.01
C GLY A 138 -0.13 6.12 -10.64
N LEU A 139 0.50 5.49 -9.64
CA LEU A 139 0.22 4.13 -9.19
C LEU A 139 -1.00 4.01 -8.26
N GLN A 140 -1.46 5.13 -7.67
CA GLN A 140 -2.54 5.16 -6.68
C GLN A 140 -2.29 4.23 -5.48
N TYR A 141 -1.11 4.33 -4.87
CA TYR A 141 -0.80 3.67 -3.61
C TYR A 141 -1.88 3.98 -2.55
N SER A 142 -2.31 2.95 -1.83
CA SER A 142 -3.42 3.00 -0.86
C SER A 142 -3.04 2.50 0.53
N LEU A 143 -1.79 2.07 0.72
CA LEU A 143 -1.23 1.64 1.99
C LEU A 143 0.10 2.36 2.26
N GLY A 144 0.36 2.72 3.50
CA GLY A 144 1.63 3.31 3.89
C GLY A 144 2.09 2.86 5.27
N ARG A 145 3.40 2.65 5.40
CA ARG A 145 4.04 2.30 6.68
C ARG A 145 4.72 3.53 7.28
N ILE A 146 4.46 3.81 8.56
CA ILE A 146 5.08 4.93 9.27
C ILE A 146 5.99 4.38 10.37
N PRO A 147 7.30 4.66 10.30
CA PRO A 147 8.18 4.39 11.42
C PRO A 147 7.86 5.24 12.64
N ILE A 148 7.72 4.60 13.79
CA ILE A 148 7.66 5.25 15.09
C ILE A 148 9.08 5.61 15.50
N ALA A 149 9.42 6.89 15.36
CA ALA A 149 10.75 7.47 15.53
C ALA A 149 11.78 6.97 14.50
N SER A 150 13.05 6.93 14.89
CA SER A 150 14.16 6.62 13.98
C SER A 150 14.29 5.15 13.61
N THR A 151 14.82 4.91 12.41
CA THR A 151 15.14 3.60 11.86
C THR A 151 16.62 3.57 11.44
N ASP A 152 17.06 2.52 10.76
CA ASP A 152 18.32 2.53 10.02
C ASP A 152 18.31 3.59 8.89
N PHE A 153 17.17 3.80 8.24
CA PHE A 153 16.89 4.85 7.24
C PHE A 153 16.55 6.22 7.87
N SER A 154 17.26 6.56 8.93
CA SER A 154 17.35 7.90 9.51
C SER A 154 18.81 8.38 9.48
N GLU A 155 19.06 9.68 9.62
CA GLU A 155 20.44 10.21 9.71
C GLU A 155 21.06 10.00 11.10
N TYR A 156 20.23 9.85 12.13
CA TYR A 156 20.65 9.60 13.51
C TYR A 156 19.56 8.89 14.31
N VAL A 157 19.94 8.30 15.44
CA VAL A 157 19.04 7.59 16.36
C VAL A 157 18.32 8.59 17.27
N TYR A 158 16.99 8.52 17.30
CA TYR A 158 16.14 9.28 18.22
C TYR A 158 14.88 8.50 18.63
N SER A 159 14.23 8.97 19.70
CA SER A 159 12.91 8.52 20.16
C SER A 159 12.05 9.74 20.52
N TYR A 160 10.74 9.58 20.62
CA TYR A 160 9.82 10.67 20.99
C TYR A 160 9.79 10.97 22.50
N ASN A 161 10.48 10.20 23.34
CA ASN A 161 10.58 10.50 24.76
C ASN A 161 11.96 10.15 25.36
N PRO A 162 12.98 11.02 25.20
CA PRO A 162 14.31 10.78 25.75
C PRO A 162 14.41 10.99 27.28
N SER A 163 13.35 11.46 27.94
CA SER A 163 13.36 11.74 29.39
C SER A 163 13.37 10.44 30.20
N VAL A 164 14.43 10.23 30.96
CA VAL A 164 14.64 9.01 31.76
C VAL A 164 13.54 8.83 32.81
N ASP A 165 13.02 7.61 32.92
CA ASP A 165 11.99 7.19 33.89
C ASP A 165 10.67 7.99 33.79
N ASP A 166 10.39 8.56 32.62
CA ASP A 166 9.11 9.23 32.32
C ASP A 166 8.04 8.20 31.90
N PHE A 167 7.65 7.35 32.86
CA PHE A 167 6.68 6.27 32.66
C PHE A 167 5.30 6.77 32.21
N GLU A 168 4.91 7.98 32.64
CA GLU A 168 3.63 8.61 32.32
C GLU A 168 3.61 9.31 30.95
N MET A 169 4.74 9.28 30.21
CA MET A 169 4.89 9.98 28.92
C MET A 169 4.62 11.48 28.99
N ALA A 170 4.98 12.14 30.10
CA ALA A 170 4.72 13.56 30.33
C ALA A 170 5.51 14.47 29.38
N ASN A 171 6.68 14.01 28.92
CA ASN A 171 7.57 14.73 28.00
C ASN A 171 7.60 14.11 26.60
N PHE A 172 6.64 13.23 26.28
CA PHE A 172 6.50 12.70 24.93
C PHE A 172 6.25 13.82 23.92
N SER A 173 6.97 13.81 22.81
CA SER A 173 6.76 14.75 21.71
C SER A 173 7.22 14.19 20.37
N ILE A 174 6.42 14.44 19.33
CA ILE A 174 6.79 14.21 17.91
C ILE A 174 7.39 15.46 17.26
N ASP A 175 7.88 16.44 18.02
CA ASP A 175 8.41 17.70 17.48
C ASP A 175 9.53 17.50 16.44
N VAL A 176 10.30 16.41 16.54
CA VAL A 176 11.28 16.01 15.53
C VAL A 176 10.65 15.77 14.15
N ASP A 177 9.43 15.23 14.09
CA ASP A 177 8.71 15.00 12.84
C ASP A 177 7.95 16.25 12.36
N LYS A 178 7.60 17.15 13.29
CA LYS A 178 7.00 18.46 13.01
C LYS A 178 8.03 19.49 12.55
N ASP A 179 9.31 19.22 12.77
CA ASP A 179 10.38 20.13 12.34
C ASP A 179 10.26 20.36 10.83
N PRO A 180 10.23 21.63 10.37
CA PRO A 180 10.14 21.96 8.95
C PRO A 180 11.25 21.36 8.08
N LEU A 181 12.36 20.90 8.67
CA LEU A 181 13.45 20.22 7.98
C LEU A 181 13.23 18.70 7.89
N SER A 182 12.48 18.10 8.80
CA SER A 182 12.17 16.66 8.76
C SER A 182 11.31 16.31 7.55
N ASN A 183 10.31 17.15 7.24
CA ASN A 183 9.38 16.98 6.12
C ASN A 183 8.58 15.67 6.09
N LYS A 184 8.75 14.77 7.07
CA LYS A 184 8.05 13.47 7.15
C LYS A 184 6.54 13.65 7.22
N LEU A 185 6.05 14.45 8.17
CA LEU A 185 4.61 14.75 8.27
C LEU A 185 4.09 15.45 7.02
N ASN A 186 4.86 16.37 6.44
CA ASN A 186 4.44 17.07 5.23
C ASN A 186 4.29 16.12 4.04
N LEU A 187 5.25 15.20 3.84
CA LEU A 187 5.17 14.17 2.80
C LEU A 187 3.93 13.28 2.98
N ILE A 188 3.66 12.83 4.21
CA ILE A 188 2.48 12.00 4.51
C ILE A 188 1.19 12.78 4.22
N GLN A 189 1.09 14.04 4.64
CA GLN A 189 -0.08 14.88 4.39
C GLN A 189 -0.29 15.15 2.88
N ARG A 190 0.79 15.33 2.11
CA ARG A 190 0.71 15.44 0.65
C ARG A 190 0.16 14.15 0.03
N ALA A 191 0.66 12.98 0.46
CA ALA A 191 0.14 11.69 0.00
C ALA A 191 -1.34 11.49 0.36
N LEU A 192 -1.76 11.85 1.58
CA LEU A 192 -3.17 11.81 2.00
C LEU A 192 -4.06 12.71 1.13
N ASN A 193 -3.58 13.91 0.80
CA ASN A 193 -4.32 14.84 -0.06
C ASN A 193 -4.45 14.30 -1.49
N GLU A 194 -3.36 13.81 -2.09
CA GLU A 194 -3.39 13.26 -3.44
C GLU A 194 -4.28 12.01 -3.54
N THR A 195 -4.17 11.08 -2.58
CA THR A 195 -5.03 9.88 -2.57
C THR A 195 -6.50 10.20 -2.34
N SER A 196 -6.80 11.25 -1.56
CA SER A 196 -8.17 11.75 -1.38
C SER A 196 -8.71 12.36 -2.67
N ALA A 197 -7.89 13.15 -3.38
CA ALA A 197 -8.25 13.72 -4.68
C ALA A 197 -8.51 12.61 -5.74
N ALA A 198 -7.72 11.54 -5.69
CA ALA A 198 -7.85 10.35 -6.53
C ALA A 198 -8.94 9.35 -6.07
N SER A 199 -9.73 9.69 -5.04
CA SER A 199 -10.77 8.82 -4.45
C SER A 199 -10.28 7.42 -4.04
N ARG A 200 -9.01 7.29 -3.66
CA ARG A 200 -8.38 6.00 -3.32
C ARG A 200 -8.27 5.75 -1.82
N ASN A 201 -8.17 6.81 -1.01
CA ASN A 201 -7.84 6.82 0.43
C ASN A 201 -6.52 6.10 0.76
N LEU A 202 -5.71 6.70 1.64
CA LEU A 202 -4.46 6.09 2.12
C LEU A 202 -4.65 5.51 3.52
N THR A 203 -4.53 4.20 3.63
CA THR A 203 -4.50 3.46 4.91
C THR A 203 -3.09 3.49 5.46
N LEU A 204 -2.91 3.85 6.74
CA LEU A 204 -1.58 3.97 7.35
C LEU A 204 -1.44 3.03 8.54
N PHE A 205 -0.34 2.27 8.59
CA PHE A 205 0.03 1.51 9.76
C PHE A 205 1.41 1.91 10.28
N ALA A 206 1.65 1.71 11.56
CA ALA A 206 2.90 2.10 12.20
C ALA A 206 3.67 0.90 12.73
N SER A 207 5.00 1.02 12.77
CA SER A 207 5.90 0.02 13.37
C SER A 207 7.07 0.71 14.07
N SER A 208 7.51 0.15 15.17
CA SER A 208 8.60 0.68 16.01
C SER A 208 9.84 -0.19 15.89
N TRP A 209 11.01 0.44 15.77
CA TRP A 209 12.29 -0.27 15.73
C TRP A 209 12.89 -0.45 17.12
N ALA A 210 12.83 0.58 17.95
CA ALA A 210 13.32 0.49 19.32
C ALA A 210 12.53 1.45 20.24
N PRO A 211 12.36 1.06 21.52
CA PRO A 211 11.81 1.96 22.53
C PRO A 211 12.81 3.07 22.88
N PRO A 212 12.38 4.10 23.62
CA PRO A 212 13.30 5.02 24.29
C PRO A 212 14.40 4.29 25.05
N VAL A 213 15.64 4.76 24.90
CA VAL A 213 16.84 4.05 25.39
C VAL A 213 16.85 3.79 26.89
N TRP A 214 16.18 4.63 27.68
CA TRP A 214 16.08 4.48 29.13
C TRP A 214 15.21 3.29 29.56
N MET A 215 14.38 2.75 28.65
CA MET A 215 13.58 1.55 28.89
C MET A 215 14.35 0.24 28.72
N THR A 216 15.56 0.29 28.15
CA THR A 216 16.31 -0.92 27.76
C THR A 216 17.36 -1.32 28.79
N THR A 217 17.66 -2.62 28.90
CA THR A 217 18.55 -3.19 29.94
C THR A 217 19.98 -2.65 29.89
N SER A 218 20.47 -2.29 28.70
CA SER A 218 21.86 -1.86 28.46
C SER A 218 21.97 -0.42 27.96
N ASN A 219 20.93 0.41 28.10
CA ASN A 219 20.87 1.77 27.58
C ASN A 219 21.36 1.86 26.12
N THR A 220 20.89 0.92 25.29
CA THR A 220 21.17 0.82 23.86
C THR A 220 19.86 0.62 23.10
N THR A 221 19.83 1.03 21.84
CA THR A 221 18.76 0.69 20.88
C THR A 221 19.16 -0.48 19.99
N LEU A 222 20.41 -0.94 20.02
CA LEU A 222 20.92 -2.00 19.13
C LEU A 222 20.74 -3.38 19.77
N ASN A 223 19.99 -4.28 19.12
CA ASN A 223 19.62 -5.61 19.64
C ASN A 223 19.22 -5.53 21.13
N CYS A 224 18.42 -4.52 21.45
CA CYS A 224 18.13 -4.19 22.83
C CYS A 224 17.05 -5.12 23.39
N GLU A 225 16.99 -5.20 24.71
CA GLU A 225 15.95 -5.90 25.46
C GLU A 225 15.30 -4.91 26.42
N MET A 226 13.98 -5.01 26.60
CA MET A 226 13.26 -4.21 27.58
C MET A 226 13.67 -4.57 29.01
N LYS A 227 13.68 -3.58 29.90
CA LYS A 227 13.72 -3.82 31.34
C LYS A 227 12.42 -4.48 31.82
N GLY A 228 12.54 -5.30 32.86
CA GLY A 228 11.37 -5.92 33.50
C GLY A 228 10.73 -7.01 32.65
N TYR A 229 9.40 -7.08 32.70
CA TYR A 229 8.58 -8.11 32.04
C TYR A 229 7.23 -7.50 31.62
N PRO A 230 6.55 -8.05 30.61
CA PRO A 230 5.21 -7.59 30.24
C PRO A 230 4.20 -7.66 31.41
N GLY A 231 3.47 -6.58 31.63
CA GLY A 231 2.68 -6.29 32.83
C GLY A 231 3.44 -5.49 33.90
N GLY A 232 4.68 -5.06 33.63
CA GLY A 232 5.48 -4.18 34.48
C GLY A 232 5.62 -2.78 33.91
N GLU A 233 6.07 -1.83 34.74
CA GLU A 233 6.10 -0.38 34.44
C GLU A 233 6.73 0.00 33.09
N TYR A 234 7.81 -0.67 32.66
CA TYR A 234 8.48 -0.37 31.41
C TYR A 234 7.67 -0.81 30.18
N TRP A 235 6.98 -1.96 30.25
CA TRP A 235 6.18 -2.47 29.14
C TRP A 235 4.83 -1.76 29.05
N GLU A 236 4.23 -1.40 30.19
CA GLU A 236 3.07 -0.50 30.25
C GLU A 236 3.41 0.87 29.65
N ALA A 237 4.56 1.44 30.01
CA ALA A 237 5.04 2.69 29.43
C ALA A 237 5.31 2.58 27.91
N LEU A 238 5.80 1.44 27.41
CA LEU A 238 5.95 1.22 25.97
C LEU A 238 4.59 1.21 25.23
N ALA A 239 3.59 0.55 25.79
CA ALA A 239 2.24 0.58 25.23
C ALA A 239 1.65 2.00 25.26
N LEU A 240 1.88 2.76 26.34
CA LEU A 240 1.48 4.17 26.41
C LEU A 240 2.24 5.04 25.38
N TYR A 241 3.52 4.78 25.16
CA TYR A 241 4.33 5.45 24.13
C TYR A 241 3.73 5.28 22.73
N TYR A 242 3.29 4.07 22.37
CA TYR A 242 2.58 3.84 21.11
C TYR A 242 1.23 4.54 21.06
N SER A 243 0.48 4.58 22.17
CA SER A 243 -0.80 5.29 22.24
C SER A 243 -0.62 6.80 22.02
N LYS A 244 0.43 7.39 22.61
CA LYS A 244 0.79 8.81 22.45
C LYS A 244 1.23 9.14 21.03
N PHE A 245 1.94 8.23 20.37
CA PHE A 245 2.28 8.37 18.96
C PHE A 245 1.02 8.48 18.10
N ILE A 246 0.07 7.55 18.27
CA ILE A 246 -1.20 7.55 17.53
C ILE A 246 -1.94 8.86 17.79
N ASP A 247 -2.17 9.24 19.06
CA ASP A 247 -2.84 10.49 19.43
C ASP A 247 -2.19 11.71 18.74
N SER A 248 -0.85 11.75 18.70
CA SER A 248 -0.09 12.89 18.18
C SER A 248 -0.12 12.97 16.66
N TYR A 249 -0.06 11.83 15.96
CA TYR A 249 -0.16 11.79 14.50
C TYR A 249 -1.58 12.09 14.03
N GLU A 250 -2.61 11.57 14.71
CA GLU A 250 -4.00 11.88 14.40
C GLU A 250 -4.33 13.36 14.61
N ALA A 251 -3.74 13.99 15.63
CA ALA A 251 -3.84 15.44 15.86
C ALA A 251 -3.24 16.28 14.72
N GLU A 252 -2.29 15.73 13.96
CA GLU A 252 -1.71 16.34 12.75
C GLU A 252 -2.46 15.91 11.47
N GLY A 253 -3.64 15.30 11.59
CA GLY A 253 -4.46 14.86 10.46
C GLY A 253 -3.97 13.59 9.78
N VAL A 254 -3.15 12.79 10.46
CA VAL A 254 -2.62 11.51 9.96
C VAL A 254 -3.29 10.35 10.70
N PRO A 255 -4.37 9.77 10.15
CA PRO A 255 -5.09 8.67 10.80
C PRO A 255 -4.25 7.39 10.82
N ILE A 256 -4.24 6.65 11.94
CA ILE A 256 -3.50 5.39 12.07
C ILE A 256 -4.50 4.22 12.11
N TRP A 257 -4.47 3.38 11.08
CA TRP A 257 -5.32 2.19 10.96
C TRP A 257 -4.77 0.98 11.72
N GLY A 258 -3.45 0.80 11.71
CA GLY A 258 -2.82 -0.39 12.29
C GLY A 258 -1.51 -0.08 13.00
N LEU A 259 -1.11 -1.00 13.87
CA LEU A 259 0.14 -0.97 14.62
C LEU A 259 0.71 -2.38 14.66
N THR A 260 1.97 -2.54 14.24
CA THR A 260 2.69 -3.78 14.49
C THR A 260 3.23 -3.79 15.92
N THR A 261 3.37 -4.97 16.52
CA THR A 261 3.89 -5.10 17.89
C THR A 261 5.32 -4.59 18.02
N GLN A 262 6.14 -4.86 17.00
CA GLN A 262 7.56 -4.50 16.92
C GLN A 262 8.09 -4.85 15.52
N ASN A 263 8.90 -3.99 14.91
CA ASN A 263 9.66 -4.33 13.72
C ASN A 263 10.71 -5.40 14.03
N GLU A 264 10.68 -6.52 13.32
CA GLU A 264 11.65 -7.62 13.37
C GLU A 264 12.07 -8.00 14.81
N PRO A 265 11.15 -8.50 15.65
CA PRO A 265 11.48 -8.83 17.05
C PRO A 265 12.53 -9.94 17.18
N THR A 266 12.80 -10.72 16.13
CA THR A 266 13.83 -11.77 16.19
C THR A 266 15.24 -11.23 16.06
N LYS A 267 16.19 -11.91 16.69
CA LYS A 267 17.61 -11.58 16.58
C LYS A 267 18.22 -12.28 15.37
N GLN A 268 18.83 -11.51 14.48
CA GLN A 268 19.56 -12.06 13.34
C GLN A 268 20.98 -12.51 13.77
N GLU A 269 21.19 -13.81 13.95
CA GLU A 269 22.46 -14.36 14.49
C GLU A 269 23.67 -14.21 13.54
N LEU A 270 23.45 -13.98 12.25
CA LEU A 270 24.52 -13.84 11.24
C LEU A 270 24.65 -12.41 10.68
N ALA A 271 23.96 -11.43 11.28
CA ALA A 271 24.05 -10.04 10.84
C ALA A 271 25.42 -9.44 11.18
N MET A 272 26.02 -8.75 10.21
CA MET A 272 27.29 -8.02 10.39
C MET A 272 27.09 -6.51 10.65
N LYS A 273 25.87 -6.01 10.44
CA LYS A 273 25.46 -4.63 10.69
C LYS A 273 24.25 -4.66 11.61
N PHE A 274 24.17 -3.67 12.49
CA PHE A 274 23.10 -3.57 13.47
C PHE A 274 22.59 -2.14 13.54
N TRP A 275 21.29 -2.03 13.74
CA TRP A 275 20.57 -0.78 13.89
C TRP A 275 19.53 -0.92 15.02
N GLN A 276 18.70 0.12 15.20
CA GLN A 276 17.66 0.14 16.22
C GLN A 276 16.79 -1.12 16.11
N SER A 277 16.70 -1.88 17.19
CA SER A 277 15.97 -3.13 17.24
C SER A 277 15.67 -3.52 18.68
N LEU A 278 14.41 -3.80 18.98
CA LEU A 278 13.98 -4.43 20.22
C LEU A 278 13.73 -5.91 19.99
N ARG A 279 14.44 -6.76 20.74
CA ARG A 279 14.41 -8.21 20.58
C ARG A 279 13.53 -8.86 21.64
N PHE A 280 12.62 -9.71 21.18
CA PHE A 280 11.84 -10.59 22.04
C PHE A 280 11.32 -11.80 21.27
N ASN A 281 10.71 -12.75 21.97
CA ASN A 281 10.15 -13.97 21.38
C ASN A 281 8.61 -13.95 21.37
N THR A 282 8.00 -14.93 20.70
CA THR A 282 6.54 -15.04 20.57
C THR A 282 5.79 -15.08 21.91
N THR A 283 6.36 -15.67 22.99
CA THR A 283 5.70 -15.69 24.31
C THR A 283 5.74 -14.34 25.02
N THR A 284 6.81 -13.57 24.80
CA THR A 284 6.91 -12.19 25.28
C THR A 284 5.94 -11.29 24.53
N GLU A 285 5.83 -11.45 23.20
CA GLU A 285 4.85 -10.72 22.40
C GLU A 285 3.41 -11.00 22.88
N ARG A 286 3.04 -12.28 23.08
CA ARG A 286 1.75 -12.67 23.66
C ARG A 286 1.50 -11.95 24.98
N ASP A 287 2.46 -12.00 25.90
CA ASP A 287 2.30 -11.40 27.23
C ASP A 287 2.20 -9.86 27.15
N PHE A 288 2.93 -9.22 26.24
CA PHE A 288 2.85 -7.78 25.97
C PHE A 288 1.49 -7.38 25.41
N ILE A 289 0.98 -8.10 24.41
CA ILE A 289 -0.36 -7.89 23.86
C ILE A 289 -1.41 -8.05 24.96
N LYS A 290 -1.33 -9.14 25.71
CA LYS A 290 -2.33 -9.49 26.73
C LYS A 290 -2.37 -8.49 27.88
N ARG A 291 -1.21 -8.08 28.40
CA ARG A 291 -1.10 -7.36 29.67
C ARG A 291 -0.98 -5.85 29.53
N ASP A 292 -0.42 -5.36 28.42
CA ASP A 292 -0.08 -3.95 28.26
C ASP A 292 -0.70 -3.36 26.98
N LEU A 293 -0.25 -3.82 25.80
CA LEU A 293 -0.59 -3.23 24.51
C LEU A 293 -2.08 -3.33 24.18
N GLY A 294 -2.64 -4.55 24.23
CA GLY A 294 -4.03 -4.81 23.90
C GLY A 294 -5.01 -4.00 24.76
N PRO A 295 -4.91 -4.05 26.11
CA PRO A 295 -5.75 -3.25 26.99
C PRO A 295 -5.68 -1.74 26.72
N ILE A 296 -4.47 -1.18 26.57
CA ILE A 296 -4.29 0.26 26.31
C ILE A 296 -4.87 0.66 24.94
N MET A 297 -4.58 -0.11 23.89
CA MET A 297 -5.11 0.18 22.55
C MET A 297 -6.63 0.01 22.50
N LYS A 298 -7.21 -1.01 23.13
CA LYS A 298 -8.67 -1.16 23.20
C LYS A 298 -9.35 -0.01 23.94
N GLN A 299 -8.70 0.54 24.96
CA GLN A 299 -9.23 1.67 25.73
C GLN A 299 -9.17 2.98 24.94
N ASN A 300 -8.02 3.28 24.34
CA ASN A 300 -7.76 4.59 23.74
C ASN A 300 -8.09 4.63 22.23
N HIS A 301 -7.87 3.51 21.54
CA HIS A 301 -7.90 3.35 20.08
C HIS A 301 -8.69 2.10 19.65
N PRO A 302 -9.98 1.96 20.02
CA PRO A 302 -10.72 0.69 19.95
C PRO A 302 -10.86 0.05 18.56
N ASN A 303 -10.61 0.80 17.48
CA ASN A 303 -10.69 0.31 16.11
C ASN A 303 -9.31 -0.04 15.49
N LEU A 304 -8.22 0.28 16.19
CA LEU A 304 -6.85 0.03 15.72
C LEU A 304 -6.60 -1.46 15.51
N LYS A 305 -5.96 -1.81 14.41
CA LYS A 305 -5.54 -3.19 14.11
C LYS A 305 -4.18 -3.47 14.73
N ILE A 306 -4.09 -4.50 15.58
CA ILE A 306 -2.82 -5.01 16.08
C ILE A 306 -2.32 -6.11 15.14
N ILE A 307 -1.11 -5.95 14.64
CA ILE A 307 -0.42 -6.84 13.71
C ILE A 307 0.76 -7.48 14.44
N ILE A 308 0.77 -8.81 14.55
CA ILE A 308 1.86 -9.55 15.21
C ILE A 308 2.98 -9.92 14.22
N LEU A 309 4.10 -10.44 14.74
CA LEU A 309 5.30 -10.85 13.98
C LEU A 309 6.07 -9.66 13.38
N ASP A 310 5.66 -9.12 12.24
CA ASP A 310 6.36 -8.05 11.49
C ASP A 310 7.84 -8.40 11.26
N ASP A 311 8.07 -9.63 10.79
CA ASP A 311 9.38 -10.25 10.56
C ASP A 311 9.27 -11.29 9.43
N GLN A 312 10.35 -12.00 9.15
CA GLN A 312 10.47 -12.90 7.99
C GLN A 312 9.41 -14.02 7.93
N LYS A 313 8.98 -14.38 6.71
CA LYS A 313 7.97 -15.43 6.42
C LYS A 313 8.32 -16.79 7.05
N ASP A 314 9.61 -17.17 7.10
CA ASP A 314 10.09 -18.44 7.70
C ASP A 314 9.73 -18.62 9.18
N LEU A 315 9.36 -17.53 9.87
CA LEU A 315 8.98 -17.54 11.28
C LEU A 315 7.47 -17.70 11.50
N LEU A 316 6.66 -17.57 10.45
CA LEU A 316 5.21 -17.39 10.53
C LEU A 316 4.51 -18.49 11.33
N LEU A 317 4.81 -19.75 11.04
CA LEU A 317 4.13 -20.89 11.68
C LEU A 317 4.54 -21.10 13.14
N ASP A 318 5.76 -20.69 13.48
CA ASP A 318 6.32 -20.80 14.84
C ASP A 318 5.91 -19.61 15.73
N TRP A 319 5.55 -18.47 15.15
CA TRP A 319 5.15 -17.25 15.87
C TRP A 319 3.67 -17.24 16.30
N ASN A 320 3.23 -18.30 16.98
CA ASN A 320 1.80 -18.54 17.24
C ASN A 320 1.34 -18.32 18.69
N ALA A 321 2.23 -17.96 19.63
CA ALA A 321 1.85 -17.92 21.06
C ALA A 321 0.73 -16.90 21.35
N SER A 322 0.71 -15.77 20.64
CA SER A 322 -0.34 -14.75 20.70
C SER A 322 -1.69 -15.28 20.19
N LEU A 323 -1.67 -16.26 19.28
CA LEU A 323 -2.87 -16.86 18.69
C LEU A 323 -3.41 -18.04 19.51
N LEU A 324 -2.58 -18.66 20.35
CA LEU A 324 -2.94 -19.78 21.22
C LEU A 324 -3.49 -19.34 22.59
N ASP A 325 -3.32 -18.07 22.98
CA ASP A 325 -3.91 -17.50 24.21
C ASP A 325 -5.15 -16.68 23.87
N GLU A 326 -6.31 -17.07 24.41
CA GLU A 326 -7.61 -16.48 24.10
C GLU A 326 -7.66 -14.96 24.34
N GLU A 327 -7.02 -14.48 25.41
CA GLU A 327 -7.04 -13.06 25.77
C GLU A 327 -6.14 -12.25 24.84
N ALA A 328 -4.90 -12.69 24.60
CA ALA A 328 -4.02 -12.05 23.62
C ALA A 328 -4.66 -12.05 22.23
N ARG A 329 -5.19 -13.19 21.80
CA ARG A 329 -5.81 -13.38 20.49
C ARG A 329 -6.99 -12.46 20.25
N SER A 330 -7.75 -12.10 21.30
CA SER A 330 -8.87 -11.17 21.18
C SER A 330 -8.49 -9.76 20.73
N TYR A 331 -7.20 -9.40 20.83
CA TYR A 331 -6.66 -8.12 20.37
C TYR A 331 -6.00 -8.20 18.98
N VAL A 332 -5.57 -9.40 18.54
CA VAL A 332 -4.84 -9.58 17.29
C VAL A 332 -5.79 -9.54 16.10
N SER A 333 -5.45 -8.70 15.10
CA SER A 333 -6.22 -8.58 13.85
C SER A 333 -5.50 -9.19 12.65
N GLY A 334 -4.16 -9.15 12.64
CA GLY A 334 -3.35 -9.57 11.51
C GLY A 334 -1.97 -10.06 11.90
N VAL A 335 -1.25 -10.60 10.92
CA VAL A 335 0.18 -10.96 11.01
C VAL A 335 0.95 -10.27 9.89
N GLY A 336 2.08 -9.66 10.24
CA GLY A 336 2.98 -8.98 9.33
C GLY A 336 4.12 -9.90 8.93
N VAL A 337 4.45 -9.98 7.63
CA VAL A 337 5.55 -10.78 7.11
C VAL A 337 6.51 -9.99 6.23
N HIS A 338 7.80 -10.30 6.33
CA HIS A 338 8.92 -9.73 5.55
C HIS A 338 9.54 -10.78 4.64
N TRP A 339 10.33 -10.36 3.64
CA TRP A 339 10.77 -11.23 2.53
C TRP A 339 12.28 -11.57 2.49
N TYR A 340 13.11 -11.07 3.40
CA TYR A 340 14.56 -10.92 3.19
C TYR A 340 15.37 -12.21 3.33
N LYS A 341 14.85 -13.20 4.04
CA LYS A 341 15.50 -14.51 4.18
C LYS A 341 15.20 -15.47 3.04
N ASN A 342 14.38 -15.05 2.08
CA ASN A 342 14.10 -15.82 0.87
C ASN A 342 15.34 -15.81 -0.05
N LEU A 343 16.40 -16.53 0.35
CA LEU A 343 17.52 -16.86 -0.55
C LEU A 343 17.05 -17.66 -1.78
N ASP A 344 15.78 -18.08 -1.76
CA ASP A 344 14.98 -18.66 -2.83
C ASP A 344 15.05 -17.93 -4.17
N PHE A 345 15.21 -16.60 -4.18
CA PHE A 345 15.40 -15.85 -5.42
C PHE A 345 16.78 -16.08 -6.05
N ALA A 346 17.76 -16.59 -5.30
CA ALA A 346 19.06 -17.01 -5.81
C ALA A 346 19.11 -18.51 -6.19
N PHE A 347 18.19 -19.35 -5.69
CA PHE A 347 18.26 -20.82 -5.85
C PHE A 347 16.99 -21.50 -6.39
N GLY A 348 15.93 -20.76 -6.70
CA GLY A 348 14.75 -21.29 -7.40
C GLY A 348 13.77 -22.09 -6.53
N THR A 349 13.92 -22.09 -5.20
CA THR A 349 12.96 -22.68 -4.24
C THR A 349 11.87 -21.66 -3.83
N THR A 350 10.94 -22.07 -2.96
CA THR A 350 9.67 -21.40 -2.63
C THR A 350 9.89 -20.32 -1.58
N GLY A 351 9.45 -19.08 -1.83
CA GLY A 351 9.55 -17.94 -0.89
C GLY A 351 8.61 -18.04 0.32
N ASP A 352 8.53 -19.24 0.90
CA ASP A 352 7.67 -19.63 2.03
C ASP A 352 6.17 -19.38 1.83
N PHE A 353 5.72 -19.38 0.57
CA PHE A 353 4.30 -19.17 0.24
C PHE A 353 3.37 -20.27 0.80
N ASP A 354 3.86 -21.51 0.95
CA ASP A 354 3.11 -22.62 1.54
C ASP A 354 2.86 -22.41 3.05
N ASP A 355 3.74 -21.65 3.72
CA ASP A 355 3.55 -21.28 5.12
C ASP A 355 2.43 -20.26 5.27
N LEU A 356 2.26 -19.35 4.31
CA LEU A 356 1.12 -18.43 4.29
C LEU A 356 -0.21 -19.19 4.14
N VAL A 357 -0.28 -20.17 3.23
CA VAL A 357 -1.44 -21.06 3.06
C VAL A 357 -1.72 -21.83 4.37
N THR A 358 -0.69 -22.45 4.94
CA THR A 358 -0.81 -23.23 6.18
C THR A 358 -1.26 -22.36 7.35
N PHE A 359 -0.79 -21.11 7.41
CA PHE A 359 -1.22 -20.16 8.42
C PHE A 359 -2.69 -19.78 8.25
N HIS A 360 -3.09 -19.41 7.03
CA HIS A 360 -4.48 -19.05 6.73
C HIS A 360 -5.45 -20.19 7.07
N ASP A 361 -5.13 -21.43 6.69
CA ASP A 361 -5.94 -22.61 7.01
C ASP A 361 -6.16 -22.80 8.52
N LYS A 362 -5.17 -22.43 9.35
CA LYS A 362 -5.25 -22.51 10.82
C LYS A 362 -5.93 -21.30 11.44
N HIS A 363 -5.81 -20.12 10.83
CA HIS A 363 -6.22 -18.84 11.37
C HIS A 363 -6.91 -17.97 10.31
N PRO A 364 -8.05 -18.42 9.73
CA PRO A 364 -8.65 -17.76 8.56
C PRO A 364 -9.23 -16.36 8.86
N ASP A 365 -9.41 -16.02 10.13
CA ASP A 365 -9.88 -14.72 10.60
C ASP A 365 -8.74 -13.72 10.89
N ILE A 366 -7.48 -14.13 10.75
CA ILE A 366 -6.30 -13.25 10.86
C ILE A 366 -5.81 -12.93 9.46
N PHE A 367 -5.79 -11.65 9.09
CA PHE A 367 -5.24 -11.26 7.79
C PHE A 367 -3.71 -11.41 7.77
N ILE A 368 -3.17 -11.75 6.61
CA ILE A 368 -1.72 -11.75 6.35
C ILE A 368 -1.41 -10.48 5.56
N LEU A 369 -0.42 -9.70 6.01
CA LEU A 369 0.03 -8.51 5.31
C LEU A 369 1.56 -8.58 5.11
N ALA A 370 2.02 -8.45 3.87
CA ALA A 370 3.44 -8.20 3.64
C ALA A 370 3.74 -6.75 4.01
N THR A 371 4.33 -6.56 5.19
CA THR A 371 4.52 -5.25 5.84
C THR A 371 5.81 -4.58 5.42
N GLU A 372 6.76 -5.33 4.86
CA GLU A 372 8.03 -4.77 4.41
C GLU A 372 8.74 -5.70 3.40
N ALA A 373 9.29 -5.09 2.35
CA ALA A 373 10.17 -5.74 1.40
C ALA A 373 11.06 -4.71 0.68
N CYS A 374 12.32 -5.08 0.42
CA CYS A 374 13.21 -4.33 -0.48
C CYS A 374 14.31 -5.18 -1.12
N GLU A 375 14.66 -4.80 -2.35
CA GLU A 375 15.82 -5.31 -3.06
C GLU A 375 17.09 -4.55 -2.65
N GLY A 376 18.26 -5.10 -2.97
CA GLY A 376 19.51 -4.44 -2.58
C GLY A 376 19.96 -4.72 -1.14
N ALA A 377 19.32 -5.66 -0.42
CA ALA A 377 19.68 -6.00 0.96
C ALA A 377 20.75 -7.11 1.07
N LEU A 378 20.90 -7.95 0.04
CA LEU A 378 21.75 -9.13 0.08
C LEU A 378 23.23 -8.79 -0.16
N VAL A 379 24.14 -9.45 0.57
CA VAL A 379 25.59 -9.22 0.42
C VAL A 379 26.07 -9.42 -1.03
N LYS A 380 27.07 -8.64 -1.44
CA LYS A 380 27.62 -8.66 -2.81
C LYS A 380 28.02 -10.08 -3.22
N GLY A 381 27.47 -10.55 -4.34
CA GLY A 381 27.67 -11.90 -4.87
C GLY A 381 26.54 -12.88 -4.55
N LEU A 382 25.56 -12.49 -3.72
CA LEU A 382 24.30 -13.20 -3.52
C LEU A 382 23.13 -12.34 -4.04
N GLY A 383 22.14 -13.00 -4.65
CA GLY A 383 20.94 -12.34 -5.20
C GLY A 383 21.30 -11.16 -6.11
N THR A 384 20.67 -10.01 -5.88
CA THR A 384 20.88 -8.77 -6.64
C THR A 384 21.92 -7.82 -6.03
N GLY A 385 22.65 -8.26 -4.99
CA GLY A 385 23.70 -7.48 -4.32
C GLY A 385 23.19 -6.37 -3.39
N VAL A 386 24.11 -5.58 -2.84
CA VAL A 386 23.84 -4.51 -1.86
C VAL A 386 23.59 -3.18 -2.57
N GLY A 387 22.61 -2.39 -2.09
CA GLY A 387 22.34 -1.03 -2.53
C GLY A 387 21.76 -0.93 -3.93
N THR A 388 21.79 0.26 -4.50
CA THR A 388 21.28 0.58 -5.83
C THR A 388 22.25 0.14 -6.94
N ASP A 389 21.75 -0.27 -8.11
CA ASP A 389 22.58 -0.43 -9.32
C ASP A 389 21.79 0.00 -10.57
N LEU A 390 21.65 1.32 -10.71
CA LEU A 390 20.82 1.95 -11.74
C LEU A 390 21.33 1.70 -13.17
N LEU A 391 22.62 1.41 -13.34
CA LEU A 391 23.28 1.30 -14.64
C LEU A 391 23.43 -0.15 -15.13
N ASN A 392 22.99 -1.14 -14.34
CA ASN A 392 23.16 -2.56 -14.63
C ASN A 392 21.83 -3.27 -14.92
N TYR A 393 21.13 -2.77 -15.94
CA TYR A 393 19.77 -3.16 -16.26
C TYR A 393 19.57 -4.67 -16.41
N ASN A 394 20.36 -5.30 -17.27
CA ASN A 394 20.14 -6.68 -17.70
C ASN A 394 20.43 -7.73 -16.62
N ASN A 395 21.30 -7.42 -15.65
CA ASN A 395 21.74 -8.38 -14.62
C ASN A 395 21.13 -8.09 -13.24
N ILE A 396 20.76 -6.83 -12.95
CA ILE A 396 20.33 -6.42 -11.61
C ILE A 396 18.98 -5.71 -11.67
N THR A 397 18.89 -4.57 -12.34
CA THR A 397 17.72 -3.68 -12.24
C THR A 397 16.43 -4.35 -12.72
N TRP A 398 16.48 -5.12 -13.82
CA TRP A 398 15.33 -5.89 -14.30
C TRP A 398 14.99 -7.06 -13.37
N GLN A 399 16.00 -7.80 -12.90
CA GLN A 399 15.83 -8.94 -12.00
C GLN A 399 15.14 -8.53 -10.69
N ARG A 400 15.43 -7.33 -10.17
CA ARG A 400 14.75 -6.75 -9.00
C ARG A 400 13.24 -6.60 -9.25
N GLY A 401 12.85 -6.11 -10.43
CA GLY A 401 11.45 -6.07 -10.85
C GLY A 401 10.81 -7.45 -10.95
N GLU A 402 11.53 -8.45 -11.49
CA GLU A 402 11.03 -9.83 -11.57
C GLU A 402 10.85 -10.45 -10.19
N ASN A 403 11.73 -10.16 -9.24
CA ASN A 403 11.62 -10.62 -7.85
C ASN A 403 10.40 -10.00 -7.15
N TYR A 404 10.17 -8.68 -7.31
CA TYR A 404 8.93 -8.02 -6.85
C TYR A 404 7.69 -8.70 -7.45
N ALA A 405 7.67 -8.90 -8.77
CA ALA A 405 6.51 -9.50 -9.43
C ALA A 405 6.23 -10.91 -8.92
N ARG A 406 7.28 -11.73 -8.75
CA ARG A 406 7.17 -13.09 -8.25
C ARG A 406 6.68 -13.12 -6.80
N ASP A 407 7.25 -12.31 -5.92
CA ASP A 407 6.86 -12.28 -4.50
C ASP A 407 5.41 -11.81 -4.34
N ILE A 408 5.06 -10.65 -4.93
CA ILE A 408 3.71 -10.08 -4.80
C ILE A 408 2.66 -11.05 -5.33
N ILE A 409 2.85 -11.64 -6.52
CA ILE A 409 1.86 -12.55 -7.10
C ILE A 409 1.65 -13.78 -6.22
N ASN A 410 2.74 -14.39 -5.73
CA ASN A 410 2.65 -15.62 -4.95
C ASN A 410 2.18 -15.37 -3.52
N ASP A 411 2.52 -14.24 -2.90
CA ASP A 411 1.93 -13.80 -1.63
C ASP A 411 0.40 -13.64 -1.77
N LEU A 412 -0.04 -12.94 -2.81
CA LEU A 412 -1.46 -12.74 -3.11
C LEU A 412 -2.19 -14.04 -3.46
N ALA A 413 -1.53 -14.97 -4.16
CA ALA A 413 -2.08 -16.30 -4.42
C ALA A 413 -2.15 -17.17 -3.16
N SER A 414 -1.41 -16.81 -2.11
CA SER A 414 -1.32 -17.49 -0.82
C SER A 414 -1.87 -16.65 0.34
N PHE A 415 -3.00 -15.99 0.12
CA PHE A 415 -3.81 -15.31 1.15
C PHE A 415 -3.25 -14.00 1.73
N ALA A 416 -2.15 -13.46 1.21
CA ALA A 416 -1.74 -12.09 1.58
C ALA A 416 -2.79 -11.08 1.10
N SER A 417 -3.10 -10.12 1.96
CA SER A 417 -4.12 -9.08 1.75
C SER A 417 -3.53 -7.77 1.25
N GLY A 418 -2.24 -7.72 0.96
CA GLY A 418 -1.55 -6.50 0.53
C GLY A 418 -0.04 -6.65 0.60
N TRP A 419 0.67 -5.64 0.10
CA TRP A 419 2.12 -5.66 0.02
C TRP A 419 2.72 -4.25 0.14
N THR A 420 3.72 -4.10 0.99
CA THR A 420 4.33 -2.81 1.33
C THR A 420 5.82 -2.82 1.00
N ASP A 421 6.20 -2.00 0.03
CA ASP A 421 7.59 -1.68 -0.27
C ASP A 421 8.28 -1.01 0.92
N TRP A 422 9.61 -1.03 0.93
CA TRP A 422 10.36 -0.34 1.97
C TRP A 422 10.41 1.16 1.77
N ASN A 423 11.54 1.72 1.37
CA ASN A 423 11.66 3.16 1.18
C ASN A 423 10.96 3.59 -0.10
N LEU A 424 9.95 4.47 0.00
CA LEU A 424 9.31 5.06 -1.17
C LEU A 424 10.33 5.71 -2.13
N VAL A 425 11.35 6.37 -1.57
CA VAL A 425 12.35 7.13 -2.32
C VAL A 425 13.71 7.02 -1.65
N LEU A 426 14.76 6.75 -2.43
CA LEU A 426 16.15 6.83 -1.98
C LEU A 426 16.99 7.66 -2.96
N ASN A 427 18.20 8.04 -2.57
CA ASN A 427 19.17 8.59 -3.52
C ASN A 427 19.86 7.50 -4.35
N THR A 428 20.68 7.89 -5.32
CA THR A 428 21.43 6.94 -6.19
C THR A 428 22.52 6.12 -5.47
N THR A 429 22.64 6.26 -4.15
CA THR A 429 23.52 5.44 -3.29
C THR A 429 22.75 4.53 -2.33
N GLY A 430 21.41 4.59 -2.33
CA GLY A 430 20.56 3.77 -1.45
C GLY A 430 20.42 4.30 -0.02
N GLY A 431 20.56 5.61 0.19
CA GLY A 431 20.46 6.25 1.51
C GLY A 431 19.59 7.52 1.53
N PRO A 432 19.69 8.34 2.60
CA PRO A 432 20.60 8.19 3.73
C PRO A 432 20.25 7.00 4.64
N ASN A 433 21.26 6.41 5.27
CA ASN A 433 21.12 5.32 6.25
C ASN A 433 22.29 5.41 7.24
N TRP A 434 22.03 5.64 8.53
CA TRP A 434 23.10 5.87 9.51
C TRP A 434 23.90 4.59 9.85
N ALA A 435 23.34 3.41 9.56
CA ALA A 435 23.92 2.11 9.88
C ALA A 435 24.65 1.45 8.70
N ASP A 436 24.89 2.21 7.62
CA ASP A 436 25.43 1.72 6.35
C ASP A 436 24.63 0.55 5.75
N ASN A 437 23.33 0.46 5.99
CA ASN A 437 22.48 -0.61 5.47
C ASN A 437 21.79 -0.19 4.16
N GLN A 438 22.56 0.22 3.16
CA GLN A 438 21.99 0.70 1.89
C GLN A 438 21.25 -0.40 1.13
N VAL A 439 20.07 -0.05 0.62
CA VAL A 439 19.20 -0.92 -0.21
C VAL A 439 18.74 -0.15 -1.45
N ASP A 440 17.87 -0.76 -2.26
CA ASP A 440 17.27 -0.12 -3.43
C ASP A 440 15.84 0.39 -3.14
N ALA A 441 15.30 1.21 -4.04
CA ALA A 441 13.92 1.72 -3.95
C ALA A 441 13.28 1.86 -5.34
N PRO A 442 11.95 1.73 -5.50
CA PRO A 442 11.29 1.85 -6.81
C PRO A 442 11.52 3.21 -7.50
N ILE A 443 11.73 4.28 -6.71
CA ILE A 443 12.18 5.59 -7.21
C ILE A 443 13.52 5.96 -6.56
N LEU A 444 14.50 6.32 -7.41
CA LEU A 444 15.74 6.96 -6.98
C LEU A 444 15.76 8.43 -7.41
N VAL A 445 16.37 9.32 -6.61
CA VAL A 445 16.48 10.76 -6.93
C VAL A 445 17.90 11.19 -7.25
N ASP A 446 18.04 12.25 -8.04
CA ASP A 446 19.30 12.95 -8.21
C ASP A 446 19.62 13.82 -6.98
N GLU A 447 20.37 13.27 -6.03
CA GLU A 447 20.77 13.97 -4.81
C GLU A 447 21.81 15.09 -5.01
N GLU A 448 22.47 15.15 -6.18
CA GLU A 448 23.46 16.20 -6.47
C GLU A 448 22.82 17.45 -7.08
N GLY A 449 21.96 17.25 -8.08
CA GLY A 449 21.35 18.33 -8.86
C GLY A 449 19.91 18.66 -8.48
N GLY A 450 19.18 17.74 -7.84
CA GLY A 450 17.78 17.92 -7.45
C GLY A 450 16.81 18.11 -8.63
N ALA A 451 17.24 17.79 -9.85
CA ALA A 451 16.57 18.15 -11.09
C ALA A 451 15.85 16.97 -11.79
N GLU A 452 16.26 15.74 -11.51
CA GLU A 452 15.68 14.53 -12.10
C GLU A 452 15.55 13.38 -11.10
N PHE A 453 14.63 12.46 -11.38
CA PHE A 453 14.47 11.21 -10.63
C PHE A 453 14.24 10.05 -11.59
N TYR A 454 14.37 8.83 -11.07
CA TYR A 454 14.51 7.60 -11.83
C TYR A 454 13.47 6.59 -11.35
N LYS A 455 12.46 6.33 -12.17
CA LYS A 455 11.50 5.24 -11.94
C LYS A 455 12.10 3.93 -12.42
N GLN A 456 12.34 3.00 -11.49
CA GLN A 456 12.93 1.70 -11.76
C GLN A 456 11.87 0.68 -12.21
N PRO A 457 12.26 -0.48 -12.78
CA PRO A 457 11.33 -1.58 -13.09
C PRO A 457 10.41 -1.96 -11.93
N MET A 458 10.91 -1.92 -10.69
CA MET A 458 10.12 -2.17 -9.46
C MET A 458 8.91 -1.24 -9.34
N TYR A 459 9.03 0.04 -9.74
CA TYR A 459 7.91 0.99 -9.73
C TYR A 459 6.78 0.53 -10.66
N TYR A 460 7.12 0.12 -11.88
CA TYR A 460 6.14 -0.35 -12.85
C TYR A 460 5.49 -1.66 -12.43
N VAL A 461 6.28 -2.57 -11.86
CA VAL A 461 5.80 -3.83 -11.29
C VAL A 461 4.80 -3.56 -10.17
N MET A 462 5.11 -2.66 -9.22
CA MET A 462 4.16 -2.24 -8.18
C MET A 462 2.86 -1.68 -8.77
N GLY A 463 2.95 -0.98 -9.90
CA GLY A 463 1.79 -0.45 -10.62
C GLY A 463 0.83 -1.49 -11.17
N HIS A 464 1.30 -2.69 -11.51
CA HIS A 464 0.42 -3.79 -11.95
C HIS A 464 -0.54 -4.29 -10.85
N PHE A 465 -0.26 -3.96 -9.59
CA PHE A 465 -1.07 -4.31 -8.42
C PHE A 465 -1.77 -3.08 -7.86
N SER A 466 -1.01 -2.11 -7.35
CA SER A 466 -1.54 -0.90 -6.68
C SER A 466 -2.61 -0.15 -7.49
N LYS A 467 -2.40 -0.03 -8.81
CA LYS A 467 -3.32 0.70 -9.69
C LYS A 467 -4.66 -0.01 -9.84
N PHE A 468 -4.62 -1.33 -10.02
CA PHE A 468 -5.74 -2.14 -10.52
C PHE A 468 -6.43 -2.97 -9.43
N LEU A 469 -5.73 -3.27 -8.33
CA LEU A 469 -6.24 -4.00 -7.17
C LEU A 469 -6.55 -2.99 -6.06
N VAL A 470 -7.68 -2.29 -6.22
CA VAL A 470 -8.16 -1.30 -5.24
C VAL A 470 -8.47 -1.97 -3.89
N PRO A 471 -8.40 -1.24 -2.75
CA PRO A 471 -8.91 -1.75 -1.47
C PRO A 471 -10.34 -2.29 -1.62
N GLY A 472 -10.62 -3.46 -1.03
CA GLY A 472 -11.89 -4.16 -1.20
C GLY A 472 -11.93 -5.16 -2.35
N SER A 473 -10.89 -5.24 -3.19
CA SER A 473 -10.80 -6.28 -4.22
C SER A 473 -10.70 -7.66 -3.58
N LEU A 474 -11.45 -8.64 -4.08
CA LEU A 474 -11.44 -10.02 -3.58
C LEU A 474 -10.63 -10.91 -4.51
N GLN A 475 -9.71 -11.71 -3.97
CA GLN A 475 -9.05 -12.75 -4.78
C GLN A 475 -10.11 -13.76 -5.25
N ILE A 476 -10.02 -14.20 -6.50
CA ILE A 476 -10.95 -15.18 -7.09
C ILE A 476 -10.24 -16.42 -7.57
N GLN A 477 -10.95 -17.55 -7.60
CA GLN A 477 -10.40 -18.84 -8.02
C GLN A 477 -9.97 -18.79 -9.48
N MET A 478 -8.74 -19.26 -9.71
CA MET A 478 -8.17 -19.45 -11.04
C MET A 478 -7.61 -20.86 -11.14
N ASN A 479 -8.18 -21.65 -12.06
CA ASN A 479 -7.79 -23.03 -12.30
C ASN A 479 -6.89 -23.13 -13.54
N VAL A 480 -5.91 -24.02 -13.46
CA VAL A 480 -5.03 -24.36 -14.59
C VAL A 480 -5.49 -25.68 -15.19
N SER A 481 -5.76 -25.71 -16.48
CA SER A 481 -6.11 -26.95 -17.17
C SER A 481 -4.90 -27.87 -17.33
N SER A 482 -5.15 -29.16 -17.53
CA SER A 482 -4.06 -30.12 -17.77
C SER A 482 -3.22 -29.77 -19.00
N SER A 483 -3.82 -29.14 -20.02
CA SER A 483 -3.12 -28.63 -21.20
C SER A 483 -2.30 -27.36 -20.90
N GLY A 484 -2.83 -26.47 -20.06
CA GLY A 484 -2.14 -25.23 -19.67
C GLY A 484 -0.95 -25.45 -18.73
N SER A 485 -0.92 -26.55 -17.96
CA SER A 485 0.08 -26.79 -16.92
C SER A 485 1.54 -26.71 -17.40
N LEU A 486 1.85 -27.19 -18.62
CA LEU A 486 3.20 -27.11 -19.18
C LEU A 486 3.51 -25.70 -19.70
N THR A 487 2.54 -25.04 -20.33
CA THR A 487 2.69 -23.66 -20.83
C THR A 487 2.97 -22.68 -19.69
N LEU A 488 2.33 -22.92 -18.55
CA LEU A 488 2.25 -22.01 -17.40
C LEU A 488 3.20 -22.38 -16.24
N GLU A 489 4.13 -23.32 -16.44
CA GLU A 489 5.07 -23.76 -15.40
C GLU A 489 5.85 -22.59 -14.78
N ASN A 490 6.35 -21.68 -15.61
CA ASN A 490 7.11 -20.48 -15.20
C ASN A 490 6.31 -19.18 -15.36
N VAL A 491 4.98 -19.26 -15.30
CA VAL A 491 4.09 -18.08 -15.36
C VAL A 491 3.44 -17.87 -14.00
N ASP A 492 3.95 -16.93 -13.20
CA ASP A 492 3.28 -16.56 -11.94
C ASP A 492 1.97 -15.84 -12.28
N ARG A 493 0.91 -16.09 -11.52
CA ARG A 493 -0.45 -15.66 -11.88
C ARG A 493 -1.35 -15.47 -10.66
N VAL A 494 -2.21 -14.45 -10.69
CA VAL A 494 -3.29 -14.25 -9.72
C VAL A 494 -4.47 -13.51 -10.36
N ALA A 495 -5.69 -13.69 -9.84
CA ALA A 495 -6.89 -13.04 -10.33
C ALA A 495 -7.73 -12.45 -9.19
N PHE A 496 -8.39 -11.32 -9.46
CA PHE A 496 -9.19 -10.58 -8.49
C PHE A 496 -10.49 -10.05 -9.10
N LEU A 497 -11.50 -9.88 -8.26
CA LEU A 497 -12.72 -9.13 -8.54
C LEU A 497 -12.69 -7.81 -7.75
N THR A 498 -12.74 -6.69 -8.45
CA THR A 498 -12.78 -5.35 -7.84
C THR A 498 -14.18 -5.02 -7.29
N PRO A 499 -14.31 -4.06 -6.35
CA PRO A 499 -15.61 -3.54 -5.90
C PRO A 499 -16.51 -3.03 -7.03
N GLU A 500 -15.92 -2.55 -8.13
CA GLU A 500 -16.61 -2.11 -9.35
C GLU A 500 -16.91 -3.27 -10.31
N ASN A 501 -16.81 -4.53 -9.87
CA ASN A 501 -17.07 -5.75 -10.65
C ASN A 501 -16.20 -5.95 -11.89
N HIS A 502 -15.00 -5.37 -11.94
CA HIS A 502 -13.99 -5.74 -12.93
C HIS A 502 -13.22 -6.98 -12.48
N VAL A 503 -13.01 -7.93 -13.39
CA VAL A 503 -12.03 -9.01 -13.21
C VAL A 503 -10.66 -8.51 -13.64
N ILE A 504 -9.69 -8.63 -12.74
CA ILE A 504 -8.28 -8.28 -12.96
C ILE A 504 -7.47 -9.57 -12.93
N VAL A 505 -6.63 -9.80 -13.94
CA VAL A 505 -5.71 -10.95 -13.99
C VAL A 505 -4.30 -10.43 -14.19
N VAL A 506 -3.38 -10.83 -13.32
CA VAL A 506 -1.96 -10.47 -13.42
C VAL A 506 -1.17 -11.71 -13.78
N LEU A 507 -0.35 -11.64 -14.82
CA LEU A 507 0.46 -12.73 -15.36
C LEU A 507 1.92 -12.29 -15.52
N SER A 508 2.86 -13.02 -14.93
CA SER A 508 4.30 -12.77 -15.03
C SER A 508 5.01 -13.95 -15.69
N ASN A 509 5.56 -13.76 -16.88
CA ASN A 509 6.34 -14.78 -17.58
C ASN A 509 7.83 -14.63 -17.28
N ARG A 510 8.37 -15.60 -16.54
CA ARG A 510 9.79 -15.68 -16.20
C ARG A 510 10.64 -16.38 -17.25
N ASP A 511 10.03 -16.93 -18.30
CA ASP A 511 10.77 -17.57 -19.38
C ASP A 511 11.33 -16.54 -20.37
N SER A 512 12.44 -16.93 -21.01
CA SER A 512 13.01 -16.24 -22.17
C SER A 512 12.23 -16.48 -23.48
N SER A 513 11.10 -17.19 -23.42
CA SER A 513 10.24 -17.50 -24.55
C SER A 513 8.84 -16.90 -24.38
N VAL A 514 8.23 -16.52 -25.50
CA VAL A 514 6.85 -16.00 -25.53
C VAL A 514 5.86 -17.12 -25.22
N LYS A 515 4.81 -16.80 -24.46
CA LYS A 515 3.69 -17.71 -24.17
C LYS A 515 2.42 -17.21 -24.86
N SER A 516 1.65 -18.14 -25.42
CA SER A 516 0.29 -17.91 -25.87
C SER A 516 -0.63 -18.57 -24.86
N ILE A 517 -1.46 -17.79 -24.17
CA ILE A 517 -2.28 -18.26 -23.05
C ILE A 517 -3.74 -17.96 -23.37
N ARG A 518 -4.58 -18.99 -23.36
CA ARG A 518 -6.04 -18.84 -23.44
C ARG A 518 -6.61 -18.67 -22.03
N VAL A 519 -7.31 -17.56 -21.80
CA VAL A 519 -7.98 -17.24 -20.54
C VAL A 519 -9.49 -17.26 -20.75
N SER A 520 -10.23 -17.94 -19.88
CA SER A 520 -11.68 -18.13 -19.95
C SER A 520 -12.33 -17.70 -18.64
N LEU A 521 -13.32 -16.80 -18.72
CA LEU A 521 -14.23 -16.44 -17.64
C LEU A 521 -15.49 -17.30 -17.79
N GLN A 522 -15.53 -18.40 -17.04
CA GLN A 522 -16.47 -19.50 -17.32
C GLN A 522 -17.93 -19.09 -17.11
N ALA A 523 -18.20 -18.36 -16.02
CA ALA A 523 -19.57 -17.96 -15.67
C ALA A 523 -20.13 -16.91 -16.63
N GLU A 524 -19.26 -16.07 -17.18
CA GLU A 524 -19.57 -14.94 -18.05
C GLU A 524 -19.60 -15.32 -19.54
N GLN A 525 -19.14 -16.54 -19.88
CA GLN A 525 -19.01 -17.02 -21.26
C GLN A 525 -18.16 -16.08 -22.12
N ARG A 526 -17.01 -15.68 -21.58
CA ARG A 526 -16.03 -14.82 -22.23
C ARG A 526 -14.68 -15.50 -22.26
N ALA A 527 -13.92 -15.31 -23.34
CA ALA A 527 -12.55 -15.79 -23.39
C ALA A 527 -11.66 -14.84 -24.22
N VAL A 528 -10.36 -14.89 -23.95
CA VAL A 528 -9.35 -14.09 -24.65
C VAL A 528 -8.05 -14.89 -24.79
N THR A 529 -7.37 -14.72 -25.91
CA THR A 529 -6.02 -15.24 -26.10
C THR A 529 -5.01 -14.13 -25.90
N VAL A 530 -4.07 -14.36 -24.99
CA VAL A 530 -3.06 -13.39 -24.60
C VAL A 530 -1.70 -13.87 -25.06
N ILE A 531 -0.96 -13.00 -25.75
CA ILE A 531 0.45 -13.21 -26.05
C ILE A 531 1.25 -12.52 -24.96
N LEU A 532 1.86 -13.32 -24.09
CA LEU A 532 2.68 -12.87 -22.98
C LEU A 532 4.16 -12.98 -23.38
N PRO A 533 4.85 -11.84 -23.65
CA PRO A 533 6.24 -11.87 -24.09
C PRO A 533 7.18 -12.50 -23.06
N ALA A 534 8.40 -12.80 -23.50
CA ALA A 534 9.47 -13.26 -22.62
C ALA A 534 9.84 -12.19 -21.58
N ASN A 535 10.07 -12.58 -20.33
CA ASN A 535 10.43 -11.68 -19.23
C ASN A 535 9.51 -10.45 -19.18
N ALA A 536 8.21 -10.71 -19.04
CA ALA A 536 7.18 -9.67 -19.08
C ALA A 536 6.07 -9.94 -18.06
N LEU A 537 5.50 -8.85 -17.58
CA LEU A 537 4.37 -8.79 -16.68
C LEU A 537 3.20 -8.13 -17.41
N GLN A 538 2.02 -8.72 -17.33
CA GLN A 538 0.80 -8.19 -17.93
C GLN A 538 -0.32 -8.14 -16.90
N THR A 539 -1.10 -7.06 -16.91
CA THR A 539 -2.40 -6.97 -16.22
C THR A 539 -3.50 -6.89 -17.25
N LEU A 540 -4.40 -7.86 -17.21
CA LEU A 540 -5.64 -7.90 -17.97
C LEU A 540 -6.75 -7.29 -17.12
N LEU A 541 -7.41 -6.27 -17.65
CA LEU A 541 -8.59 -5.64 -17.07
C LEU A 541 -9.79 -6.00 -17.93
N PHE A 542 -10.63 -6.90 -17.43
CA PHE A 542 -11.89 -7.23 -18.07
C PHE A 542 -12.90 -6.10 -17.81
N PRO A 543 -13.81 -5.84 -18.77
CA PRO A 543 -14.89 -4.88 -18.54
C PRO A 543 -15.74 -5.35 -17.36
N SER A 544 -16.44 -4.40 -16.72
CA SER A 544 -17.30 -4.71 -15.58
C SER A 544 -18.24 -5.85 -15.95
N LEU A 545 -18.30 -6.87 -15.10
CA LEU A 545 -19.25 -7.96 -15.26
C LEU A 545 -20.66 -7.39 -15.07
N GLU A 546 -21.55 -7.54 -16.06
CA GLU A 546 -22.95 -7.16 -15.91
C GLU A 546 -23.72 -8.23 -15.11
N GLY A 547 -24.47 -7.86 -14.05
CA GLY A 547 -25.28 -8.86 -13.33
C GLY A 547 -26.07 -8.50 -12.06
N SER A 548 -26.84 -7.42 -12.02
CA SER A 548 -28.24 -7.32 -11.49
C SER A 548 -28.59 -5.83 -11.43
N GLU A 549 -29.86 -5.48 -11.53
CA GLU A 549 -30.33 -4.13 -11.24
C GLU A 549 -29.64 -3.63 -9.96
N ALA A 550 -28.73 -2.66 -10.08
CA ALA A 550 -28.78 -1.55 -9.17
C ALA A 550 -30.21 -1.07 -9.34
N SER A 551 -31.10 -1.51 -8.44
CA SER A 551 -32.42 -0.93 -8.28
C SER A 551 -32.12 0.55 -8.19
N THR A 552 -32.37 1.23 -9.30
CA THR A 552 -32.55 2.65 -9.30
C THR A 552 -33.59 2.81 -8.21
N ILE A 553 -33.18 3.34 -7.06
CA ILE A 553 -34.05 4.21 -6.30
C ILE A 553 -34.19 5.42 -7.22
N ALA A 554 -34.96 5.20 -8.30
CA ALA A 554 -35.67 6.23 -8.98
C ALA A 554 -36.52 6.80 -7.86
N ASP A 555 -36.10 7.97 -7.44
CA ASP A 555 -36.85 8.88 -6.61
C ASP A 555 -38.19 9.11 -7.30
N SER A 556 -39.14 8.21 -7.05
CA SER A 556 -40.54 8.38 -7.36
C SER A 556 -41.13 9.26 -6.26
N SER A 557 -40.62 10.48 -6.16
CA SER A 557 -41.37 11.62 -5.66
C SER A 557 -42.47 11.96 -6.67
N SER A 558 -43.38 10.99 -6.86
CA SER A 558 -44.73 11.29 -7.29
C SER A 558 -45.34 12.14 -6.19
N THR A 559 -45.49 13.42 -6.53
CA THR A 559 -46.22 14.42 -5.77
C THR A 559 -47.64 13.91 -5.52
N THR A 560 -47.86 13.29 -4.36
CA THR A 560 -49.19 13.20 -3.77
C THR A 560 -49.39 14.41 -2.89
N SER A 561 -50.10 15.40 -3.45
CA SER A 561 -50.63 16.52 -2.69
C SER A 561 -51.56 15.99 -1.60
N LEU A 562 -51.14 16.08 -0.34
CA LEU A 562 -52.05 16.05 0.79
C LEU A 562 -52.77 17.40 0.84
N ALA A 563 -53.87 17.51 0.09
CA ALA A 563 -54.89 18.51 0.32
C ALA A 563 -55.67 18.17 1.60
N PRO A 564 -56.10 19.17 2.39
CA PRO A 564 -56.76 18.94 3.67
C PRO A 564 -58.14 18.31 3.43
N SER A 565 -58.43 17.21 4.13
CA SER A 565 -59.75 16.59 4.09
C SER A 565 -60.79 17.46 4.82
N PRO A 566 -62.05 17.47 4.33
CA PRO A 566 -63.09 18.39 4.75
C PRO A 566 -63.76 17.91 6.04
N ILE A 567 -64.02 18.85 6.95
CA ILE A 567 -64.90 18.59 8.10
C ILE A 567 -66.33 18.50 7.59
N MET A 568 -66.91 17.32 7.76
CA MET A 568 -68.28 17.00 7.41
C MET A 568 -69.24 17.63 8.43
N SER A 569 -70.14 18.46 7.92
CA SER A 569 -71.31 18.98 8.63
C SER A 569 -72.31 17.86 8.88
N LEU A 570 -72.76 17.69 10.13
CA LEU A 570 -74.08 17.15 10.41
C LEU A 570 -74.74 17.99 11.51
N ALA A 571 -75.86 18.61 11.16
CA ALA A 571 -76.67 19.43 12.04
C ALA A 571 -77.59 18.56 12.91
N ALA A 572 -77.75 18.93 14.19
CA ALA A 572 -79.06 18.98 14.84
C ALA A 572 -79.02 19.91 16.08
N ALA A 573 -80.09 20.70 16.18
CA ALA A 573 -80.46 21.72 17.16
C ALA A 573 -80.16 21.49 18.66
N LEU A 574 -79.88 22.56 19.42
CA LEU A 574 -80.85 23.24 20.32
C LEU A 574 -80.23 24.46 21.05
N ILE A 575 -80.82 25.63 20.79
CA ILE A 575 -81.32 26.68 21.72
C ILE A 575 -80.52 27.07 23.00
N THR A 576 -80.34 28.41 23.10
CA THR A 576 -80.27 29.33 24.28
C THR A 576 -78.96 29.65 25.02
N THR A 577 -78.57 30.94 24.89
CA THR A 577 -78.25 31.95 25.94
C THR A 577 -77.02 31.70 26.84
N VAL A 578 -76.18 32.64 27.31
CA VAL A 578 -76.15 34.12 27.39
C VAL A 578 -74.80 34.46 28.09
N PHE A 579 -74.19 35.60 27.74
CA PHE A 579 -73.18 36.38 28.51
C PHE A 579 -71.80 35.74 28.78
N ALA A 580 -70.74 36.48 29.07
CA ALA A 580 -70.26 37.84 28.82
C ALA A 580 -68.95 37.93 29.60
N ALA A 581 -67.97 38.67 29.05
CA ALA A 581 -66.91 39.37 29.80
C ALA A 581 -65.88 38.44 30.50
N SER A 582 -64.63 38.79 30.78
CA SER A 582 -63.71 39.90 30.50
C SER A 582 -62.50 39.69 31.43
N PHE A 583 -61.39 40.38 31.13
CA PHE A 583 -60.19 40.59 31.97
C PHE A 583 -59.20 39.42 32.04
N ARG A 584 -58.01 39.59 31.44
CA ARG A 584 -56.78 40.17 32.03
C ARG A 584 -56.31 39.40 33.27
N SER A 585 -55.16 38.77 33.13
CA SER A 585 -53.86 39.31 33.57
C SER A 585 -52.75 38.48 32.96
#